data_AF-A0A8T9QAN2-F1
#
_entry.id   AF-A0A8T9QAN2-F1
#
_cell.length_a   1.000
_cell.length_b   1.000
_cell.length_c   1.000
_cell.angle_alpha   90.00
_cell.angle_beta   90.00
_cell.angle_gamma   90.00
#
_symmetry.space_group_name_H-M   'P 1'
#
loop_
_entity.id
_entity.type
_entity.pdbx_description
1 polymer ?
#
loop_
_entity_poly.entity_id
_entity_poly.type
_entity_poly.pdbx_seq_one_letter_code
_entity_poly.pdbx_strand_id
1 'polypeptide(L)'
;MAENLPVDTETQAALTDLLAPKPLNGSPDSLYVNYVRTYQARVAIQDAQELMRAAVDSVQVKTQYIDGLARPMQTVLRQESPQRRDIVQPVAYDALGRQPKTYLPYTAANPGGSLGIFRPNALQEQYEFYHDTTPAANGVARTGVPYSESAFDTSPLSRIVAQASPGEAWQLATDHVVTLNERPNTAADAVQRYSAGYGSQAADLLPHGAYAAGELWVKETRNEQHARSFEFLDRQNQVVLKRVETGIPKQGQLAPEWLDTYYVYDDFNHLRAVLPPKP
;
A
#
# COMPACT_ATOMS: atom_id res chain seq x y z
N MET A 1 68.95 6.21 -8.62
CA MET A 1 68.37 5.00 -9.24
C MET A 1 67.11 4.68 -8.47
N ALA A 2 65.96 5.04 -9.03
CA ALA A 2 64.65 4.62 -8.54
C ALA A 2 64.14 3.59 -9.53
N GLU A 3 63.76 2.41 -9.05
CA GLU A 3 63.13 1.37 -9.85
C GLU A 3 61.82 0.97 -9.17
N ASN A 4 60.76 1.01 -9.98
CA ASN A 4 59.36 0.75 -9.68
C ASN A 4 59.09 -0.72 -9.36
N LEU A 5 58.21 -1.00 -8.39
CA LEU A 5 57.25 -2.10 -8.45
C LEU A 5 55.89 -1.63 -7.90
N PRO A 6 54.76 -2.15 -8.41
CA PRO A 6 53.48 -1.45 -8.44
C PRO A 6 52.67 -1.56 -7.14
N VAL A 7 51.88 -0.53 -6.88
CA VAL A 7 50.78 -0.51 -5.91
C VAL A 7 49.65 -1.38 -6.47
N ASP A 8 49.27 -2.42 -5.73
CA ASP A 8 48.02 -3.12 -5.96
C ASP A 8 46.87 -2.15 -5.72
N THR A 9 46.19 -1.81 -6.81
CA THR A 9 44.93 -1.06 -6.77
C THR A 9 43.87 -2.02 -6.25
N GLU A 10 43.60 -2.00 -4.94
CA GLU A 10 42.29 -2.45 -4.45
C GLU A 10 41.24 -1.53 -5.06
N THR A 11 40.58 -2.01 -6.11
CA THR A 11 39.35 -1.44 -6.64
C THR A 11 38.35 -1.39 -5.49
N GLN A 12 38.04 -0.19 -5.01
CA GLN A 12 36.87 0.06 -4.17
C GLN A 12 35.65 -0.50 -4.89
N ALA A 13 35.13 -1.63 -4.42
CA ALA A 13 33.83 -2.12 -4.83
C ALA A 13 32.81 -1.07 -4.42
N ALA A 14 32.23 -0.39 -5.42
CA ALA A 14 31.17 0.57 -5.19
C ALA A 14 29.99 -0.18 -4.54
N LEU A 15 29.51 0.34 -3.40
CA LEU A 15 28.32 -0.14 -2.69
C LEU A 15 27.01 0.01 -3.50
N THR A 16 27.10 0.37 -4.78
CA THR A 16 26.01 0.81 -5.65
C THR A 16 25.19 -0.33 -6.26
N ASP A 17 25.65 -1.59 -6.18
CA ASP A 17 25.00 -2.74 -6.85
C ASP A 17 24.26 -3.68 -5.90
N LEU A 18 24.21 -3.35 -4.60
CA LEU A 18 23.56 -4.20 -3.58
C LEU A 18 22.04 -4.07 -3.53
N LEU A 19 21.46 -3.06 -4.20
CA LEU A 19 20.03 -2.75 -4.15
C LEU A 19 19.28 -3.03 -5.46
N ALA A 20 19.99 -3.23 -6.58
CA ALA A 20 19.37 -3.57 -7.85
C ALA A 20 19.00 -5.07 -7.89
N PRO A 21 17.74 -5.44 -8.21
CA PRO A 21 17.38 -6.83 -8.40
C PRO A 21 18.12 -7.41 -9.62
N LYS A 22 18.68 -8.62 -9.48
CA LYS A 22 19.41 -9.29 -10.56
C LYS A 22 18.51 -9.55 -11.79
N PRO A 23 18.99 -9.33 -13.02
CA PRO A 23 18.23 -9.60 -14.23
C PRO A 23 17.89 -11.08 -14.37
N LEU A 24 16.72 -11.38 -14.93
CA LEU A 24 16.32 -12.74 -15.25
C LEU A 24 16.95 -13.13 -16.60
N ASN A 25 17.89 -14.07 -16.59
CA ASN A 25 18.53 -14.58 -17.82
C ASN A 25 17.59 -15.56 -18.53
N GLY A 26 16.72 -15.07 -19.42
CA GLY A 26 15.86 -15.89 -20.28
C GLY A 26 15.32 -15.11 -21.49
N SER A 27 15.17 -15.78 -22.64
CA SER A 27 14.61 -15.18 -23.86
C SER A 27 13.13 -14.79 -23.63
N PRO A 28 12.72 -13.53 -23.92
CA PRO A 28 11.36 -13.05 -23.65
C PRO A 28 10.28 -13.79 -24.46
N ASP A 29 10.61 -14.35 -25.62
CA ASP A 29 9.68 -15.07 -26.51
C ASP A 29 9.44 -16.54 -26.11
N SER A 30 10.20 -17.08 -25.16
CA SER A 30 10.07 -18.48 -24.72
C SER A 30 9.22 -18.65 -23.45
N LEU A 31 8.68 -17.57 -22.90
CA LEU A 31 7.87 -17.60 -21.69
C LEU A 31 6.39 -17.54 -22.06
N TYR A 32 5.76 -18.72 -22.18
CA TYR A 32 4.30 -18.85 -22.16
C TYR A 32 3.80 -18.48 -20.76
N VAL A 33 3.79 -17.19 -20.43
CA VAL A 33 3.25 -16.69 -19.16
C VAL A 33 1.73 -16.63 -19.31
N ASN A 34 1.04 -17.23 -18.36
CA ASN A 34 -0.42 -17.12 -18.29
C ASN A 34 -0.80 -15.66 -18.08
N TYR A 35 -1.89 -15.23 -18.72
CA TYR A 35 -2.37 -13.86 -18.54
C TYR A 35 -3.89 -13.75 -18.63
N VAL A 36 -4.43 -12.73 -17.98
CA VAL A 36 -5.80 -12.26 -18.16
C VAL A 36 -5.74 -10.92 -18.87
N ARG A 37 -6.40 -10.81 -20.03
CA ARG A 37 -6.49 -9.55 -20.78
C ARG A 37 -7.91 -9.02 -20.73
N THR A 38 -8.05 -7.79 -20.25
CA THR A 38 -9.30 -7.07 -20.15
C THR A 38 -9.31 -5.93 -21.16
N TYR A 39 -10.40 -5.84 -21.93
CA TYR A 39 -10.67 -4.75 -22.87
C TYR A 39 -11.81 -3.93 -22.30
N GLN A 40 -11.56 -2.64 -22.08
CA GLN A 40 -12.57 -1.70 -21.60
C GLN A 40 -12.83 -0.64 -22.68
N ALA A 41 -14.02 -0.72 -23.28
CA ALA A 41 -14.44 0.24 -24.29
C ALA A 41 -14.66 1.62 -23.66
N ARG A 42 -14.10 2.65 -24.28
CA ARG A 42 -14.31 4.08 -23.94
C ARG A 42 -15.35 4.72 -24.86
N VAL A 43 -15.62 4.07 -25.99
CA VAL A 43 -16.61 4.47 -26.99
C VAL A 43 -17.57 3.31 -27.24
N ALA A 44 -18.73 3.58 -27.83
CA ALA A 44 -19.66 2.54 -28.21
C ALA A 44 -19.02 1.61 -29.26
N ILE A 45 -18.95 0.33 -28.96
CA ILE A 45 -18.42 -0.73 -29.83
C ILE A 45 -19.45 -1.85 -29.82
N GLN A 46 -19.83 -2.32 -31.01
CA GLN A 46 -20.91 -3.30 -31.16
C GLN A 46 -20.39 -4.73 -31.36
N ASP A 47 -19.13 -4.88 -31.78
CA ASP A 47 -18.53 -6.17 -32.11
C ASP A 47 -17.29 -6.49 -31.26
N ALA A 48 -17.14 -7.76 -30.86
CA ALA A 48 -16.03 -8.19 -30.02
C ALA A 48 -14.67 -8.20 -30.75
N GLN A 49 -14.64 -8.45 -32.06
CA GLN A 49 -13.42 -8.36 -32.87
C GLN A 49 -12.99 -6.91 -33.07
N GLU A 50 -13.95 -6.00 -33.20
CA GLU A 50 -13.69 -4.56 -33.21
C GLU A 50 -13.07 -4.12 -31.89
N LEU A 51 -13.59 -4.58 -30.75
CA LEU A 51 -13.03 -4.33 -29.41
C LEU A 51 -11.55 -4.76 -29.31
N MET A 52 -11.19 -5.91 -29.90
CA MET A 52 -9.82 -6.44 -29.84
C MET A 52 -8.82 -5.71 -30.74
N ARG A 53 -9.29 -5.06 -31.81
CA ARG A 53 -8.47 -4.38 -32.82
C ARG A 53 -8.48 -2.86 -32.68
N ALA A 54 -9.40 -2.33 -31.88
CA ALA A 54 -9.55 -0.90 -31.67
C ALA A 54 -8.26 -0.25 -31.14
N ALA A 55 -8.08 1.02 -31.50
CA ALA A 55 -6.98 1.83 -31.01
C ALA A 55 -7.14 2.10 -29.49
N VAL A 56 -6.02 2.42 -28.82
CA VAL A 56 -5.99 2.70 -27.38
C VAL A 56 -6.94 3.84 -26.96
N ASP A 57 -7.23 4.78 -27.86
CA ASP A 57 -8.18 5.88 -27.61
C ASP A 57 -9.63 5.42 -27.47
N SER A 58 -9.97 4.34 -28.18
CA SER A 58 -11.31 3.76 -28.17
C SER A 58 -11.44 2.66 -27.13
N VAL A 59 -10.35 1.94 -26.83
CA VAL A 59 -10.36 0.80 -25.93
C VAL A 59 -9.09 0.76 -25.09
N GLN A 60 -9.27 0.75 -23.78
CA GLN A 60 -8.19 0.45 -22.84
C GLN A 60 -7.92 -1.06 -22.82
N VAL A 61 -6.66 -1.44 -23.02
CA VAL A 61 -6.22 -2.84 -22.95
C VAL A 61 -5.32 -3.02 -21.73
N LYS A 62 -5.81 -3.78 -20.75
CA LYS A 62 -5.08 -4.17 -19.54
C LYS A 62 -4.74 -5.64 -19.61
N THR A 63 -3.46 -5.99 -19.49
CA THR A 63 -2.99 -7.38 -19.41
C THR A 63 -2.38 -7.62 -18.04
N GLN A 64 -2.93 -8.58 -17.29
CA GLN A 64 -2.36 -9.05 -16.03
C GLN A 64 -1.69 -10.39 -16.28
N TYR A 65 -0.36 -10.42 -16.17
CA TYR A 65 0.43 -11.63 -16.23
C TYR A 65 0.40 -12.33 -14.87
N ILE A 66 0.23 -13.64 -14.87
CA ILE A 66 0.09 -14.46 -13.67
C ILE A 66 1.05 -15.66 -13.72
N ASP A 67 1.49 -16.11 -12.56
CA ASP A 67 2.31 -17.31 -12.42
C ASP A 67 1.48 -18.61 -12.49
N GLY A 68 2.15 -19.76 -12.32
CA GLY A 68 1.49 -21.07 -12.29
C GLY A 68 0.53 -21.30 -11.12
N LEU A 69 0.56 -20.44 -10.10
CA LEU A 69 -0.35 -20.45 -8.95
C LEU A 69 -1.44 -19.37 -9.07
N ALA A 70 -1.61 -18.79 -10.27
CA ALA A 70 -2.52 -17.69 -10.57
C ALA A 70 -2.26 -16.39 -9.76
N ARG A 71 -1.04 -16.19 -9.27
CA ARG A 71 -0.64 -14.95 -8.60
C ARG A 71 -0.18 -13.90 -9.61
N PRO A 72 -0.60 -12.64 -9.52
CA PRO A 72 -0.15 -11.57 -10.41
C PRO A 72 1.37 -11.34 -10.35
N MET A 73 2.03 -11.38 -11.51
CA MET A 73 3.46 -11.07 -11.63
C MET A 73 3.69 -9.64 -12.13
N GLN A 74 2.83 -9.19 -13.05
CA GLN A 74 2.96 -7.87 -13.68
C GLN A 74 1.62 -7.45 -14.27
N THR A 75 1.29 -6.17 -14.15
CA THR A 75 0.19 -5.55 -14.89
C THR A 75 0.75 -4.64 -15.97
N VAL A 76 0.24 -4.75 -17.18
CA VAL A 76 0.62 -3.92 -18.33
C VAL A 76 -0.61 -3.25 -18.91
N LEU A 77 -0.61 -1.92 -18.91
CA LEU A 77 -1.57 -1.10 -19.62
C LEU A 77 -0.97 -0.68 -20.95
N ARG A 78 -1.58 -1.12 -22.05
CA ARG A 78 -1.04 -0.90 -23.39
C ARG A 78 -1.26 0.56 -23.83
N GLN A 79 -0.17 1.28 -24.11
CA GLN A 79 -0.16 2.65 -24.66
C GLN A 79 -0.95 3.71 -23.86
N GLU A 80 -1.16 3.49 -22.57
CA GLU A 80 -1.96 4.37 -21.70
C GLU A 80 -1.18 5.59 -21.18
N SER A 81 0.14 5.69 -21.42
CA SER A 81 0.87 6.90 -21.05
C SER A 81 0.61 8.05 -22.05
N PRO A 82 0.83 9.33 -21.64
CA PRO A 82 0.69 10.47 -22.55
C PRO A 82 1.55 10.38 -23.82
N GLN A 83 2.68 9.66 -23.75
CA GLN A 83 3.57 9.42 -24.88
C GLN A 83 3.26 8.12 -25.64
N ARG A 84 2.09 7.49 -25.40
CA ARG A 84 1.65 6.22 -25.99
C ARG A 84 2.60 5.06 -25.73
N ARG A 85 3.25 5.09 -24.56
CA ARG A 85 4.06 3.99 -24.03
C ARG A 85 3.22 3.12 -23.11
N ASP A 86 3.66 1.89 -22.90
CA ASP A 86 2.98 1.00 -21.97
C ASP A 86 3.28 1.42 -20.52
N ILE A 87 2.29 1.31 -19.64
CA ILE A 87 2.46 1.49 -18.21
C ILE A 87 2.57 0.09 -17.60
N VAL A 88 3.69 -0.18 -16.94
CA VAL A 88 4.00 -1.47 -16.34
C VAL A 88 4.06 -1.34 -14.83
N GLN A 89 3.39 -2.24 -14.13
CA GLN A 89 3.49 -2.39 -12.69
C GLN A 89 3.94 -3.82 -12.34
N PRO A 90 5.18 -4.01 -11.87
CA PRO A 90 5.66 -5.30 -11.42
C PRO A 90 5.13 -5.66 -10.03
N VAL A 91 5.04 -6.96 -9.75
CA VAL A 91 4.68 -7.52 -8.46
C VAL A 91 5.73 -8.57 -8.10
N ALA A 92 6.25 -8.50 -6.88
CA ALA A 92 7.21 -9.47 -6.35
C ALA A 92 6.70 -10.05 -5.04
N TYR A 93 6.94 -11.34 -4.86
CA TYR A 93 6.56 -12.08 -3.65
C TYR A 93 7.80 -12.53 -2.89
N ASP A 94 7.68 -12.60 -1.56
CA ASP A 94 8.68 -13.26 -0.72
C ASP A 94 8.55 -14.79 -0.78
N ALA A 95 9.44 -15.49 -0.08
CA ALA A 95 9.43 -16.96 -0.01
C ALA A 95 8.16 -17.55 0.61
N LEU A 96 7.39 -16.75 1.36
CA LEU A 96 6.13 -17.13 1.98
C LEU A 96 4.92 -16.77 1.09
N GLY A 97 5.16 -16.22 -0.12
CA GLY A 97 4.12 -15.85 -1.07
C GLY A 97 3.40 -14.55 -0.74
N ARG A 98 3.95 -13.74 0.16
CA ARG A 98 3.41 -12.43 0.55
C ARG A 98 4.02 -11.35 -0.34
N GLN A 99 3.37 -10.20 -0.43
CA GLN A 99 3.87 -9.04 -1.18
C GLN A 99 4.38 -7.97 -0.20
N PRO A 100 5.67 -8.02 0.23
CA PRO A 100 6.23 -7.02 1.11
C PRO A 100 6.44 -5.67 0.43
N LYS A 101 6.59 -5.65 -0.90
CA LYS A 101 6.83 -4.43 -1.67
C LYS A 101 5.74 -4.19 -2.70
N THR A 102 5.19 -2.98 -2.70
CA THR A 102 4.28 -2.52 -3.76
C THR A 102 5.01 -1.49 -4.59
N TYR A 103 5.38 -1.90 -5.81
CA TYR A 103 6.17 -1.10 -6.74
C TYR A 103 5.31 -0.04 -7.44
N LEU A 104 5.88 1.15 -7.58
CA LEU A 104 5.29 2.20 -8.41
C LEU A 104 5.31 1.78 -9.90
N PRO A 105 4.27 2.12 -10.66
CA PRO A 105 4.22 1.82 -12.09
C PRO A 105 5.19 2.72 -12.87
N TYR A 106 5.83 2.19 -13.90
CA TYR A 106 6.72 2.95 -14.78
C TYR A 106 6.23 2.89 -16.24
N THR A 107 6.68 3.84 -17.05
CA THR A 107 6.41 3.78 -18.50
C THR A 107 7.54 3.03 -19.21
N ALA A 108 7.23 1.90 -19.83
CA ALA A 108 8.20 1.12 -20.58
C ALA A 108 8.34 1.66 -22.01
N ALA A 109 9.57 1.91 -22.46
CA ALA A 109 9.82 2.10 -23.88
C ALA A 109 9.55 0.76 -24.59
N ASN A 110 8.89 0.79 -25.75
CA ASN A 110 8.58 -0.39 -26.56
C ASN A 110 9.51 -0.44 -27.79
N PRO A 111 10.82 -0.72 -27.62
CA PRO A 111 11.71 -0.88 -28.76
C PRO A 111 11.19 -2.03 -29.64
N GLY A 112 11.07 -1.78 -30.95
CA GLY A 112 10.54 -2.77 -31.90
C GLY A 112 9.01 -2.89 -31.97
N GLY A 113 8.24 -1.99 -31.34
CA GLY A 113 6.79 -1.93 -31.53
C GLY A 113 5.98 -3.04 -30.88
N SER A 114 6.60 -3.87 -30.04
CA SER A 114 5.90 -4.89 -29.24
C SER A 114 5.16 -4.22 -28.09
N LEU A 115 3.83 -4.14 -28.21
CA LEU A 115 2.95 -3.43 -27.28
C LEU A 115 2.22 -4.41 -26.35
N GLY A 116 2.17 -4.11 -25.07
CA GLY A 116 1.42 -4.88 -24.08
C GLY A 116 1.99 -6.27 -23.84
N ILE A 117 3.30 -6.45 -24.00
CA ILE A 117 4.04 -7.70 -23.79
C ILE A 117 4.54 -7.83 -22.35
N PHE A 118 4.84 -9.07 -21.94
CA PHE A 118 5.48 -9.36 -20.66
C PHE A 118 6.91 -8.80 -20.63
N ARG A 119 7.34 -8.28 -19.47
CA ARG A 119 8.67 -7.70 -19.30
C ARG A 119 9.46 -8.53 -18.28
N PRO A 120 10.44 -9.36 -18.70
CA PRO A 120 11.16 -10.21 -17.77
C PRO A 120 11.99 -9.42 -16.75
N ASN A 121 12.50 -8.24 -17.13
CA ASN A 121 13.31 -7.38 -16.26
C ASN A 121 12.52 -6.19 -15.69
N ALA A 122 11.19 -6.33 -15.51
CA ALA A 122 10.31 -5.23 -15.11
C ALA A 122 10.74 -4.51 -13.82
N LEU A 123 11.29 -5.24 -12.84
CA LEU A 123 11.77 -4.66 -11.59
C LEU A 123 13.03 -3.79 -11.79
N GLN A 124 13.94 -4.23 -12.66
CA GLN A 124 15.14 -3.47 -12.99
C GLN A 124 14.79 -2.24 -13.84
N GLU A 125 13.97 -2.41 -14.88
CA GLU A 125 13.48 -1.31 -15.71
C GLU A 125 12.73 -0.25 -14.85
N GLN A 126 11.97 -0.70 -13.84
CA GLN A 126 11.28 0.18 -12.91
C GLN A 126 12.26 0.95 -12.02
N TYR A 127 13.28 0.29 -11.48
CA TYR A 127 14.34 0.94 -10.71
C TYR A 127 15.06 2.00 -11.56
N GLU A 128 15.51 1.65 -12.76
CA GLU A 128 16.19 2.55 -13.70
C GLU A 128 15.29 3.75 -14.07
N PHE A 129 13.99 3.51 -14.29
CA PHE A 129 13.04 4.58 -14.59
C PHE A 129 12.96 5.65 -13.50
N TYR A 130 13.02 5.29 -12.22
CA TYR A 130 12.97 6.25 -11.12
C TYR A 130 14.35 6.74 -10.68
N HIS A 131 15.40 5.96 -10.92
CA HIS A 131 16.77 6.28 -10.52
C HIS A 131 17.49 7.17 -11.55
N ASP A 132 17.36 6.86 -12.85
CA ASP A 132 18.13 7.49 -13.93
C ASP A 132 17.40 8.65 -14.61
N THR A 133 16.13 8.88 -14.28
CA THR A 133 15.45 10.09 -14.77
C THR A 133 16.11 11.33 -14.22
N THR A 134 16.53 12.22 -15.12
CA THR A 134 16.94 13.57 -14.75
C THR A 134 15.76 14.22 -13.99
N PRO A 135 15.97 14.79 -12.78
CA PRO A 135 14.90 15.17 -11.84
C PRO A 135 13.85 16.19 -12.36
N ALA A 136 13.97 16.66 -13.60
CA ALA A 136 13.19 17.76 -14.15
C ALA A 136 12.56 17.47 -15.53
N ALA A 137 12.86 16.35 -16.19
CA ALA A 137 12.45 16.20 -17.60
C ALA A 137 10.93 15.97 -17.79
N ASN A 138 10.22 15.37 -16.82
CA ASN A 138 8.82 14.98 -16.99
C ASN A 138 7.97 15.02 -15.69
N GLY A 139 8.43 15.68 -14.62
CA GLY A 139 7.70 15.73 -13.33
C GLY A 139 7.73 14.43 -12.51
N VAL A 140 8.62 13.49 -12.85
CA VAL A 140 8.85 12.25 -12.08
C VAL A 140 9.97 12.51 -11.06
N ALA A 141 9.69 12.23 -9.79
CA ALA A 141 10.67 12.37 -8.72
C ALA A 141 11.73 11.26 -8.80
N ARG A 142 13.01 11.65 -8.71
CA ARG A 142 14.12 10.69 -8.67
C ARG A 142 14.19 10.00 -7.31
N THR A 143 14.22 8.67 -7.29
CA THR A 143 14.36 7.89 -6.04
C THR A 143 14.98 6.52 -6.30
N GLY A 144 15.80 6.04 -5.35
CA GLY A 144 16.28 4.65 -5.33
C GLY A 144 15.27 3.68 -4.69
N VAL A 145 14.18 4.20 -4.12
CA VAL A 145 13.13 3.42 -3.45
C VAL A 145 11.76 3.70 -4.09
N PRO A 146 11.52 3.26 -5.34
CA PRO A 146 10.25 3.47 -6.04
C PRO A 146 9.18 2.44 -5.63
N TYR A 147 9.07 2.14 -4.33
CA TYR A 147 8.12 1.17 -3.81
C TYR A 147 7.70 1.53 -2.39
N SER A 148 6.47 1.20 -2.00
CA SER A 148 6.10 1.11 -0.59
C SER A 148 6.47 -0.26 -0.04
N GLU A 149 6.80 -0.33 1.25
CA GLU A 149 7.23 -1.55 1.91
C GLU A 149 6.36 -1.82 3.14
N SER A 150 5.95 -3.07 3.34
CA SER A 150 5.16 -3.52 4.48
C SER A 150 5.97 -4.50 5.31
N ALA A 151 6.10 -4.21 6.60
CA ALA A 151 6.64 -5.14 7.58
C ALA A 151 5.50 -6.01 8.13
N PHE A 152 5.77 -7.30 8.29
CA PHE A 152 4.82 -8.27 8.82
C PHE A 152 5.28 -8.80 10.17
N ASP A 153 4.33 -9.14 11.03
CA ASP A 153 4.60 -9.93 12.22
C ASP A 153 4.94 -11.40 11.85
N THR A 154 5.60 -12.08 12.78
CA THR A 154 6.00 -13.49 12.73
C THR A 154 4.85 -14.47 12.95
N SER A 155 3.65 -13.99 13.26
CA SER A 155 2.48 -14.85 13.41
C SER A 155 2.08 -15.53 12.10
N PRO A 156 1.46 -16.73 12.14
CA PRO A 156 0.98 -17.42 10.94
C PRO A 156 0.00 -16.60 10.09
N LEU A 157 -0.65 -15.62 10.70
CA LEU A 157 -1.60 -14.73 10.04
C LEU A 157 -0.92 -13.60 9.24
N SER A 158 0.41 -13.42 9.40
CA SER A 158 1.21 -12.42 8.67
C SER A 158 0.55 -11.04 8.65
N ARG A 159 0.20 -10.52 9.83
CA ARG A 159 -0.41 -9.18 9.95
C ARG A 159 0.63 -8.11 9.65
N ILE A 160 0.19 -7.03 9.00
CA ILE A 160 1.05 -5.85 8.76
C ILE A 160 1.22 -5.10 10.08
N VAL A 161 2.47 -4.84 10.46
CA VAL A 161 2.84 -4.08 11.67
C VAL A 161 3.36 -2.68 11.34
N ALA A 162 3.89 -2.49 10.14
CA ALA A 162 4.36 -1.20 9.68
C ALA A 162 4.26 -1.09 8.16
N GLN A 163 3.99 0.11 7.67
CA GLN A 163 3.90 0.42 6.26
C GLN A 163 4.66 1.70 5.94
N ALA A 164 5.68 1.55 5.10
CA ALA A 164 6.54 2.60 4.57
C ALA A 164 5.99 3.10 3.22
N SER A 165 6.14 4.39 2.98
CA SER A 165 5.79 5.03 1.70
C SER A 165 6.99 5.04 0.75
N PRO A 166 6.79 5.26 -0.58
CA PRO A 166 7.90 5.37 -1.51
C PRO A 166 8.83 6.54 -1.21
N GLY A 167 10.14 6.33 -1.40
CA GLY A 167 11.17 7.35 -1.22
C GLY A 167 12.14 7.07 -0.06
N GLU A 168 13.34 7.64 -0.16
CA GLU A 168 14.45 7.41 0.79
C GLU A 168 14.10 7.82 2.24
N ALA A 169 13.32 8.89 2.40
CA ALA A 169 12.93 9.41 3.71
C ALA A 169 11.83 8.58 4.40
N TRP A 170 11.17 7.68 3.68
CA TRP A 170 9.94 6.98 4.07
C TRP A 170 10.13 5.46 4.19
N GLN A 171 11.38 4.99 4.29
CA GLN A 171 11.69 3.57 4.44
C GLN A 171 11.35 3.05 5.85
N LEU A 172 11.20 1.72 6.00
CA LEU A 172 10.90 1.09 7.30
C LEU A 172 11.92 1.40 8.41
N ALA A 173 13.16 1.72 8.04
CA ALA A 173 14.21 2.09 8.99
C ALA A 173 14.16 3.56 9.43
N THR A 174 13.28 4.38 8.83
CA THR A 174 13.11 5.79 9.19
C THR A 174 11.92 5.96 10.16
N ASP A 175 11.78 7.16 10.71
CA ASP A 175 10.72 7.51 11.66
C ASP A 175 9.39 7.92 10.98
N HIS A 176 9.32 7.84 9.64
CA HIS A 176 8.17 8.27 8.83
C HIS A 176 7.40 7.06 8.29
N VAL A 177 6.91 6.22 9.19
CA VAL A 177 6.28 4.94 8.86
C VAL A 177 4.94 4.86 9.59
N VAL A 178 3.91 4.39 8.88
CA VAL A 178 2.63 4.07 9.54
C VAL A 178 2.84 2.79 10.33
N THR A 179 2.57 2.80 11.64
CA THR A 179 2.67 1.60 12.48
C THR A 179 1.28 1.17 12.95
N LEU A 180 1.05 -0.14 12.92
CA LEU A 180 -0.19 -0.77 13.31
C LEU A 180 0.09 -1.68 14.50
N ASN A 181 -0.68 -1.50 15.55
CA ASN A 181 -0.60 -2.32 16.75
C ASN A 181 -2.01 -2.77 17.13
N GLU A 182 -2.14 -4.01 17.57
CA GLU A 182 -3.41 -4.56 18.00
C GLU A 182 -3.29 -5.15 19.41
N ARG A 183 -4.26 -4.82 20.27
CA ARG A 183 -4.27 -5.30 21.65
C ARG A 183 -5.69 -5.37 22.21
N PRO A 184 -5.93 -6.17 23.26
CA PRO A 184 -7.15 -6.01 24.06
C PRO A 184 -7.19 -4.63 24.71
N ASN A 185 -8.40 -4.11 24.95
CA ASN A 185 -8.57 -2.89 25.73
C ASN A 185 -8.18 -3.10 27.19
N THR A 186 -7.76 -2.02 27.84
CA THR A 186 -7.42 -1.96 29.25
C THR A 186 -8.39 -1.05 29.99
N ALA A 187 -8.41 -1.11 31.32
CA ALA A 187 -9.23 -0.20 32.13
C ALA A 187 -8.86 1.28 31.92
N ALA A 188 -7.62 1.57 31.49
CA ALA A 188 -7.16 2.93 31.21
C ALA A 188 -7.74 3.52 29.92
N ASP A 189 -8.22 2.69 28.98
CA ASP A 189 -8.85 3.17 27.75
C ASP A 189 -10.21 3.84 28.02
N ALA A 190 -10.87 3.47 29.14
CA ALA A 190 -12.09 4.09 29.66
C ALA A 190 -13.21 4.29 28.62
N VAL A 191 -13.40 3.31 27.73
CA VAL A 191 -14.40 3.38 26.63
C VAL A 191 -15.80 3.24 27.21
N GLN A 192 -16.64 4.26 27.03
CA GLN A 192 -18.02 4.23 27.51
C GLN A 192 -18.89 3.31 26.63
N ARG A 193 -19.73 2.51 27.27
CA ARG A 193 -20.73 1.66 26.62
C ARG A 193 -22.07 2.37 26.58
N TYR A 194 -22.68 2.35 25.40
CA TYR A 194 -24.04 2.84 25.14
C TYR A 194 -24.88 1.71 24.56
N SER A 195 -26.17 1.70 24.89
CA SER A 195 -27.17 0.86 24.22
C SER A 195 -28.28 1.74 23.64
N ALA A 196 -28.93 1.24 22.59
CA ALA A 196 -30.14 1.85 22.07
C ALA A 196 -31.34 1.44 22.95
N GLY A 197 -32.18 2.41 23.33
CA GLY A 197 -33.45 2.11 23.98
C GLY A 197 -34.47 1.48 23.01
N TYR A 198 -35.49 0.82 23.56
CA TYR A 198 -36.57 0.19 22.80
C TYR A 198 -37.95 0.63 23.30
N GLY A 199 -38.98 0.39 22.48
CA GLY A 199 -40.36 0.73 22.82
C GLY A 199 -40.54 2.24 23.06
N SER A 200 -40.99 2.61 24.25
CA SER A 200 -41.17 4.02 24.63
C SER A 200 -39.86 4.81 24.72
N GLN A 201 -38.71 4.13 24.75
CA GLN A 201 -37.36 4.72 24.80
C GLN A 201 -36.60 4.57 23.47
N ALA A 202 -37.29 4.33 22.35
CA ALA A 202 -36.64 4.08 21.06
C ALA A 202 -35.75 5.24 20.54
N ALA A 203 -35.90 6.44 21.09
CA ALA A 203 -35.09 7.62 20.80
C ALA A 203 -33.94 7.84 21.80
N ASP A 204 -33.88 7.09 22.89
CA ASP A 204 -32.91 7.27 23.96
C ASP A 204 -31.64 6.43 23.72
N LEU A 205 -30.50 6.98 24.15
CA LEU A 205 -29.23 6.26 24.26
C LEU A 205 -28.89 6.08 25.73
N LEU A 206 -28.83 4.84 26.19
CA LEU A 206 -28.67 4.51 27.60
C LEU A 206 -27.20 4.22 27.91
N PRO A 207 -26.55 4.99 28.81
CA PRO A 207 -25.18 4.71 29.22
C PRO A 207 -25.12 3.53 30.19
N HIS A 208 -24.22 2.58 29.96
CA HIS A 208 -24.07 1.36 30.75
C HIS A 208 -22.71 1.23 31.47
N GLY A 209 -22.04 2.36 31.70
CA GLY A 209 -20.67 2.40 32.24
C GLY A 209 -19.61 2.12 31.17
N ALA A 210 -18.35 2.00 31.58
CA ALA A 210 -17.25 1.68 30.66
C ALA A 210 -17.15 0.17 30.42
N TYR A 211 -16.63 -0.20 29.25
CA TYR A 211 -16.24 -1.58 28.96
C TYR A 211 -15.13 -2.04 29.91
N ALA A 212 -15.20 -3.30 30.35
CA ALA A 212 -14.15 -3.90 31.17
C ALA A 212 -12.91 -4.21 30.32
N ALA A 213 -11.76 -4.42 30.97
CA ALA A 213 -10.53 -4.80 30.29
C ALA A 213 -10.68 -6.15 29.57
N GLY A 214 -10.23 -6.23 28.32
CA GLY A 214 -10.33 -7.42 27.48
C GLY A 214 -11.69 -7.65 26.82
N GLU A 215 -12.65 -6.73 26.94
CA GLU A 215 -13.94 -6.85 26.26
C GLU A 215 -13.92 -6.36 24.80
N LEU A 216 -13.01 -5.44 24.48
CA LEU A 216 -12.86 -4.84 23.15
C LEU A 216 -11.50 -5.17 22.56
N TRP A 217 -11.47 -5.26 21.23
CA TRP A 217 -10.24 -5.34 20.45
C TRP A 217 -9.85 -3.94 19.98
N VAL A 218 -8.63 -3.51 20.27
CA VAL A 218 -8.12 -2.19 19.92
C VAL A 218 -7.18 -2.31 18.73
N LYS A 219 -7.45 -1.54 17.68
CA LYS A 219 -6.51 -1.29 16.59
C LYS A 219 -5.95 0.12 16.74
N GLU A 220 -4.67 0.20 17.04
CA GLU A 220 -3.90 1.42 17.11
C GLU A 220 -3.18 1.65 15.78
N THR A 221 -3.36 2.82 15.20
CA THR A 221 -2.61 3.28 14.03
C THR A 221 -1.89 4.56 14.38
N ARG A 222 -0.57 4.57 14.25
CA ARG A 222 0.24 5.79 14.32
C ARG A 222 0.62 6.18 12.90
N ASN A 223 0.27 7.38 12.50
CA ASN A 223 0.60 7.89 11.18
C ASN A 223 2.06 8.36 11.11
N GLU A 224 2.48 8.80 9.93
CA GLU A 224 3.86 9.20 9.66
C GLU A 224 4.26 10.54 10.32
N GLN A 225 3.29 11.28 10.87
CA GLN A 225 3.53 12.48 11.69
C GLN A 225 3.38 12.18 13.19
N HIS A 226 3.45 10.90 13.55
CA HIS A 226 3.34 10.39 14.93
C HIS A 226 1.99 10.59 15.62
N ALA A 227 0.97 11.08 14.93
CA ALA A 227 -0.38 11.17 15.47
C ALA A 227 -1.01 9.78 15.51
N ARG A 228 -1.68 9.49 16.63
CA ARG A 228 -2.31 8.19 16.90
C ARG A 228 -3.80 8.24 16.68
N SER A 229 -4.32 7.10 16.25
CA SER A 229 -5.75 6.83 16.18
C SER A 229 -6.01 5.43 16.70
N PHE A 230 -7.13 5.26 17.38
CA PHE A 230 -7.58 4.00 17.93
C PHE A 230 -8.98 3.68 17.41
N GLU A 231 -9.17 2.44 16.98
CA GLU A 231 -10.47 1.88 16.68
C GLU A 231 -10.74 0.75 17.66
N PHE A 232 -11.81 0.89 18.43
CA PHE A 232 -12.23 -0.11 19.41
C PHE A 232 -13.36 -0.93 18.80
N LEU A 233 -13.15 -2.25 18.74
CA LEU A 233 -14.06 -3.21 18.15
C LEU A 233 -14.69 -4.08 19.24
N ASP A 234 -15.97 -4.37 19.11
CA ASP A 234 -16.63 -5.38 19.93
C ASP A 234 -16.36 -6.81 19.45
N ARG A 235 -17.01 -7.79 20.08
CA ARG A 235 -16.89 -9.23 19.73
C ARG A 235 -17.53 -9.58 18.38
N GLN A 236 -18.34 -8.69 17.83
CA GLN A 236 -18.97 -8.80 16.53
C GLN A 236 -18.16 -8.07 15.43
N ASN A 237 -16.96 -7.58 15.75
CA ASN A 237 -16.09 -6.78 14.88
C ASN A 237 -16.72 -5.44 14.45
N GLN A 238 -17.61 -4.87 15.25
CA GLN A 238 -18.19 -3.54 15.02
C GLN A 238 -17.38 -2.49 15.74
N VAL A 239 -17.10 -1.36 15.08
CA VAL A 239 -16.35 -0.25 15.69
C VAL A 239 -17.27 0.49 16.65
N VAL A 240 -17.03 0.41 17.95
CA VAL A 240 -17.84 1.08 18.99
C VAL A 240 -17.32 2.48 19.35
N LEU A 241 -16.02 2.72 19.16
CA LEU A 241 -15.37 4.01 19.37
C LEU A 241 -14.23 4.19 18.38
N LYS A 242 -14.17 5.37 17.76
CA LYS A 242 -13.00 5.88 17.08
C LYS A 242 -12.42 7.05 17.87
N ARG A 243 -11.18 6.92 18.32
CA ARG A 243 -10.45 7.94 19.10
C ARG A 243 -9.28 8.47 18.28
N VAL A 244 -9.20 9.78 18.07
CA VAL A 244 -8.15 10.42 17.24
C VAL A 244 -7.42 11.46 18.07
N GLU A 245 -6.09 11.43 18.02
CA GLU A 245 -5.25 12.43 18.67
C GLU A 245 -5.39 13.78 17.94
N THR A 246 -5.80 14.82 18.66
CA THR A 246 -5.67 16.18 18.14
C THR A 246 -4.19 16.53 18.17
N GLY A 247 -3.61 16.83 17.00
CA GLY A 247 -2.24 17.32 16.92
C GLY A 247 -2.02 18.60 17.75
N ILE A 248 -0.75 18.99 17.91
CA ILE A 248 -0.21 20.12 18.68
C ILE A 248 -0.93 20.38 20.03
N PRO A 249 -0.33 19.98 21.17
CA PRO A 249 -0.92 20.27 22.47
C PRO A 249 -1.17 21.77 22.64
N LYS A 250 -2.36 22.12 23.14
CA LYS A 250 -2.72 23.51 23.47
C LYS A 250 -1.67 24.09 24.43
N GLN A 251 -1.38 25.38 24.28
CA GLN A 251 -0.36 26.07 25.08
C GLN A 251 -0.65 25.89 26.58
N GLY A 252 0.23 25.16 27.29
CA GLY A 252 0.06 24.80 28.71
C GLY A 252 -0.38 23.36 29.00
N GLN A 253 -0.63 22.52 27.99
CA GLN A 253 -0.88 21.09 28.17
C GLN A 253 0.36 20.23 27.85
N LEU A 254 0.64 19.27 28.73
CA LEU A 254 1.71 18.27 28.58
C LEU A 254 1.26 17.06 27.75
N ALA A 255 -0.04 16.87 27.59
CA ALA A 255 -0.62 15.71 26.92
C ALA A 255 -1.48 16.14 25.72
N PRO A 256 -1.49 15.34 24.64
CA PRO A 256 -2.35 15.56 23.49
C PRO A 256 -3.81 15.32 23.86
N GLU A 257 -4.71 16.12 23.28
CA GLU A 257 -6.15 15.98 23.45
C GLU A 257 -6.70 14.93 22.45
N TRP A 258 -7.85 14.33 22.78
CA TRP A 258 -8.42 13.21 22.04
C TRP A 258 -9.85 13.53 21.58
N LEU A 259 -10.16 13.22 20.33
CA LEU A 259 -11.50 13.30 19.76
C LEU A 259 -12.10 11.89 19.72
N ASP A 260 -13.17 11.70 20.49
CA ASP A 260 -13.89 10.45 20.58
C ASP A 260 -15.19 10.52 19.77
N THR A 261 -15.34 9.61 18.80
CA THR A 261 -16.59 9.37 18.06
C THR A 261 -17.14 8.00 18.43
N TYR A 262 -18.28 7.95 19.11
CA TYR A 262 -18.92 6.67 19.46
C TYR A 262 -19.92 6.25 18.40
N TYR A 263 -20.02 4.95 18.19
CA TYR A 263 -20.99 4.31 17.32
C TYR A 263 -21.83 3.37 18.17
N VAL A 264 -23.16 3.56 18.16
CA VAL A 264 -24.09 2.79 18.99
C VAL A 264 -24.94 1.92 18.09
N TYR A 265 -24.91 0.62 18.34
CA TYR A 265 -25.65 -0.39 17.60
C TYR A 265 -26.84 -0.91 18.41
N ASP A 266 -27.88 -1.41 17.73
CA ASP A 266 -28.95 -2.19 18.35
C ASP A 266 -28.58 -3.68 18.44
N ASP A 267 -29.44 -4.47 19.09
CA ASP A 267 -29.25 -5.93 19.25
C ASP A 267 -29.35 -6.70 17.92
N PHE A 268 -29.78 -6.02 16.85
CA PHE A 268 -29.83 -6.54 15.48
C PHE A 268 -28.63 -6.10 14.64
N ASN A 269 -27.61 -5.49 15.25
CA ASN A 269 -26.38 -5.00 14.60
C ASN A 269 -26.60 -3.81 13.62
N HIS A 270 -27.69 -3.06 13.76
CA HIS A 270 -27.88 -1.83 13.00
C HIS A 270 -27.30 -0.64 13.76
N LEU A 271 -26.59 0.24 13.05
CA LEU A 271 -26.12 1.51 13.60
C LEU A 271 -27.33 2.41 13.90
N ARG A 272 -27.53 2.74 15.18
CA ARG A 272 -28.63 3.58 15.67
C ARG A 272 -28.21 5.03 15.85
N ALA A 273 -26.98 5.27 16.29
CA ALA A 273 -26.48 6.62 16.52
C ALA A 273 -24.97 6.73 16.36
N VAL A 274 -24.53 7.93 16.00
CA VAL A 274 -23.12 8.34 16.03
C VAL A 274 -23.02 9.56 16.94
N LEU A 275 -22.23 9.45 18.01
CA LEU A 275 -21.98 10.54 18.94
C LEU A 275 -20.65 11.20 18.56
N PRO A 276 -20.67 12.44 18.01
CA PRO A 276 -19.44 13.14 17.65
C PRO A 276 -18.68 13.61 18.91
N PRO A 277 -17.39 13.96 18.76
CA PRO A 277 -16.62 14.59 19.84
C PRO A 277 -17.28 15.89 20.27
N LYS A 278 -17.15 16.22 21.57
CA LYS A 278 -17.57 17.52 22.07
C LYS A 278 -16.65 18.61 21.49
N PRO A 279 -17.20 19.74 21.02
CA PRO A 279 -16.41 20.87 20.53
C PRO A 279 -15.62 21.56 21.66
#